data_AF-A0A0J6XFT7-F1
#
_entry.id   AF-A0A0J6XFT7-F1
#
_cell.length_a   1.000
_cell.length_b   1.000
_cell.length_c   1.000
_cell.angle_alpha   90.00
_cell.angle_beta   90.00
_cell.angle_gamma   90.00
#
_symmetry.space_group_name_H-M   'P 1'
#
loop_
_entity.id
_entity.type
_entity.pdbx_description
1 polymer ?
#
loop_
_entity_poly.entity_id
_entity_poly.type
_entity_poly.pdbx_seq_one_letter_code
_entity_poly.pdbx_strand_id
1 'polypeptide(L)'
;MIEIVPGNPASREPWRNLLPVVELLLAHGNRYVAGREGFLVDPRGGGAECALELPLDFDLLEAEVNFPHTVDAGREGDGILDRGTWCMISGPGERASRFVMPRRLDLE
;
A
#
# COMPACT_ATOMS: atom_id res chain seq x y z
N MET A 1 -0.24 11.67 -14.73
CA MET A 1 0.88 11.50 -13.78
C MET A 1 0.57 12.15 -12.43
N ILE A 2 0.37 11.30 -11.43
CA ILE A 2 0.06 11.56 -10.04
C ILE A 2 1.37 11.47 -9.26
N GLU A 3 1.73 12.55 -8.58
CA GLU A 3 2.94 12.61 -7.76
C GLU A 3 2.61 12.15 -6.33
N ILE A 4 3.25 11.07 -5.87
CA ILE A 4 3.11 10.60 -4.50
C ILE A 4 4.24 11.18 -3.65
N VAL A 5 3.88 11.84 -2.56
CA VAL A 5 4.85 12.35 -1.57
C VAL A 5 5.16 11.27 -0.52
N PRO A 6 6.37 11.28 0.07
CA PRO A 6 6.68 10.38 1.19
C PRO A 6 5.65 10.49 2.31
N GLY A 7 5.27 9.36 2.89
CA GLY A 7 4.33 9.33 4.00
C GLY A 7 4.93 9.94 5.26
N ASN A 8 4.07 10.49 6.13
CA ASN A 8 4.49 11.06 7.41
C ASN A 8 4.17 10.08 8.55
N PRO A 9 5.16 9.43 9.18
CA PRO A 9 4.92 8.48 10.27
C PRO A 9 4.36 9.11 11.55
N ALA A 10 4.46 10.43 11.71
CA ALA A 10 3.86 11.16 12.84
C ALA A 10 2.41 11.60 12.57
N SER A 11 1.90 11.38 11.35
CA SER A 11 0.51 11.67 10.99
C SER A 11 -0.45 10.75 11.72
N ARG A 12 -1.69 11.23 11.96
CA ARG A 12 -2.79 10.37 12.44
C ARG A 12 -3.31 9.43 11.36
N GLU A 13 -2.98 9.72 10.10
CA GLU A 13 -3.35 8.93 8.92
C GLU A 13 -2.08 8.71 8.06
N PRO A 14 -1.16 7.84 8.50
CA PRO A 14 0.11 7.61 7.82
C PRO A 14 -0.04 7.04 6.41
N TRP A 15 -1.14 6.34 6.11
CA TRP A 15 -1.46 5.77 4.79
C TRP A 15 -1.99 6.79 3.76
N ARG A 16 -2.22 8.05 4.16
CA ARG A 16 -2.91 9.04 3.32
C ARG A 16 -2.20 9.29 1.99
N ASN A 17 -0.88 9.20 1.95
CA ASN A 17 -0.10 9.37 0.72
C ASN A 17 -0.39 8.28 -0.33
N LEU A 18 -0.83 7.09 0.08
CA LEU A 18 -1.15 5.98 -0.81
C LEU A 18 -2.60 5.98 -1.29
N LEU A 19 -3.48 6.84 -0.75
CA LEU A 19 -4.89 6.90 -1.18
C LEU A 19 -5.07 7.16 -2.68
N PRO A 20 -4.33 8.09 -3.34
CA PRO A 20 -4.48 8.31 -4.78
C PRO A 20 -4.19 7.05 -5.62
N VAL A 21 -3.30 6.18 -5.13
CA VAL A 21 -2.95 4.91 -5.79
C VAL A 21 -4.13 3.93 -5.70
N VAL A 22 -4.73 3.82 -4.51
CA VAL A 22 -5.93 3.00 -4.30
C VAL A 22 -7.10 3.51 -5.16
N GLU A 23 -7.35 4.81 -5.14
CA GLU A 23 -8.41 5.44 -5.93
C GLU A 23 -8.25 5.18 -7.43
N LEU A 24 -7.02 5.29 -7.95
CA LEU A 24 -6.70 4.97 -9.34
C LEU A 24 -7.02 3.50 -9.67
N LEU A 25 -6.56 2.57 -8.85
CA LEU A 25 -6.78 1.12 -9.07
C LEU A 25 -8.28 0.76 -9.02
N LEU A 26 -9.04 1.37 -8.11
CA LEU A 26 -10.49 1.19 -8.02
C LEU A 26 -11.21 1.78 -9.24
N ALA A 27 -10.81 2.97 -9.70
CA ALA A 27 -11.36 3.59 -10.90
C ALA A 27 -11.13 2.73 -12.16
N HIS A 28 -10.08 1.91 -12.16
CA HIS A 28 -9.73 0.98 -13.23
C HIS A 28 -10.22 -0.46 -13.01
N GLY A 29 -11.20 -0.64 -12.12
CA GLY A 29 -11.96 -1.89 -12.01
C GLY A 29 -11.48 -2.86 -10.93
N ASN A 30 -10.44 -2.50 -10.17
CA ASN A 30 -10.13 -3.20 -8.92
C ASN A 30 -11.20 -2.90 -7.85
N ARG A 31 -11.20 -3.66 -6.76
CA ARG A 31 -12.20 -3.57 -5.69
C ARG A 31 -11.55 -3.83 -4.35
N TYR A 32 -12.11 -3.28 -3.29
CA TYR A 32 -11.75 -3.72 -1.95
C TYR A 32 -12.17 -5.16 -1.72
N VAL A 33 -11.36 -5.90 -0.96
CA VAL A 33 -11.78 -7.19 -0.41
C VAL A 33 -12.99 -6.98 0.51
N ALA A 34 -14.06 -7.75 0.29
CA ALA A 34 -15.29 -7.64 1.08
C ALA A 34 -15.02 -7.69 2.61
N GLY A 35 -15.51 -6.67 3.33
CA GLY A 35 -15.32 -6.54 4.78
C GLY A 35 -13.93 -6.01 5.19
N ARG A 36 -13.11 -5.57 4.23
CA ARG A 36 -11.81 -4.92 4.44
C ARG A 36 -11.67 -3.64 3.62
N GLU A 37 -12.73 -2.82 3.61
CA GLU A 37 -12.79 -1.59 2.83
C GLU A 37 -11.83 -0.51 3.38
N GLY A 38 -11.03 0.07 2.50
CA GLY A 38 -10.05 1.10 2.83
C GLY A 38 -8.80 0.57 3.55
N PHE A 39 -8.08 1.48 4.19
CA PHE A 39 -6.92 1.15 5.01
C PHE A 39 -7.35 0.73 6.42
N LEU A 40 -6.97 -0.49 6.80
CA LEU A 40 -7.15 -1.01 8.15
C LEU A 40 -5.85 -0.85 8.93
N VAL A 41 -5.91 -0.16 10.06
CA VAL A 41 -4.76 0.09 10.92
C VAL A 41 -4.48 -1.13 11.80
N ASP A 42 -3.21 -1.54 11.88
CA ASP A 42 -2.81 -2.54 12.86
C ASP A 42 -2.87 -1.92 14.27
N PRO A 43 -3.74 -2.43 15.17
CA PRO A 43 -3.82 -1.93 16.55
C PRO A 43 -2.53 -2.12 17.36
N ARG A 44 -1.58 -2.94 16.88
CA ARG A 44 -0.26 -3.16 17.50
C ARG A 44 0.82 -2.19 17.00
N GLY A 45 0.47 -1.25 16.12
CA GLY A 45 1.40 -0.26 15.59
C GLY A 45 2.25 -0.74 14.41
N GLY A 46 1.83 -1.79 13.71
CA GLY A 46 2.49 -2.32 12.51
C GLY A 46 2.28 -1.53 11.21
N GLY A 47 1.52 -0.43 11.24
CA GLY A 47 1.16 0.35 10.06
C GLY A 47 -0.31 0.16 9.67
N ALA A 48 -0.63 0.31 8.39
CA ALA A 48 -1.97 0.08 7.87
C ALA A 48 -1.95 -0.65 6.53
N GLU A 49 -2.97 -1.45 6.27
CA GLU A 49 -3.08 -2.25 5.05
C GLU A 49 -4.40 -1.96 4.32
N CYS A 50 -4.33 -1.75 3.01
CA CYS A 50 -5.47 -1.76 2.10
C CYS A 50 -5.40 -2.99 1.20
N ALA A 51 -6.42 -3.85 1.24
CA ALA A 51 -6.45 -5.09 0.47
C ALA A 51 -7.40 -4.99 -0.73
N LEU A 52 -6.88 -5.28 -1.93
CA LEU A 52 -7.63 -5.25 -3.19
C LEU A 52 -7.88 -6.65 -3.78
N GLU A 53 -9.06 -6.89 -4.34
CA GLU A 53 -9.51 -8.21 -4.80
C GLU A 53 -8.71 -8.72 -6.01
N LEU A 54 -8.40 -7.85 -6.96
CA LEU A 54 -7.69 -8.19 -8.19
C LEU A 54 -6.20 -7.86 -8.06
N PRO A 55 -5.34 -8.50 -8.88
CA PRO A 55 -3.93 -8.11 -9.01
C PRO A 55 -3.79 -6.61 -9.28
N LEU A 56 -2.76 -6.01 -8.70
CA LEU A 56 -2.47 -4.59 -8.92
C LEU A 56 -2.00 -4.42 -10.37
N ASP A 57 -2.55 -3.42 -11.06
CA ASP A 57 -2.18 -3.11 -12.43
C ASP A 57 -0.90 -2.26 -12.43
N PHE A 58 0.25 -2.91 -12.40
CA PHE A 58 1.54 -2.22 -12.37
C PHE A 58 1.86 -1.47 -13.68
N ASP A 59 1.30 -1.88 -14.82
CA ASP A 59 1.50 -1.14 -16.08
C ASP A 59 0.78 0.21 -16.01
N LEU A 60 -0.44 0.23 -15.46
CA LEU A 60 -1.17 1.46 -15.15
C LEU A 60 -0.39 2.34 -14.16
N LEU A 61 0.13 1.74 -13.08
CA LEU A 61 0.86 2.48 -12.06
C LEU A 61 2.15 3.10 -12.60
N GLU A 62 2.92 2.37 -13.40
CA GLU A 62 4.13 2.90 -14.06
C GLU A 62 3.82 4.03 -15.04
N ALA A 63 2.64 4.01 -15.67
CA ALA A 63 2.21 5.07 -16.60
C ALA A 63 1.68 6.32 -15.89
N GLU A 64 0.97 6.15 -14.76
CA GLU A 64 0.20 7.22 -14.14
C GLU A 64 0.75 7.70 -12.80
N VAL A 65 1.66 6.98 -12.15
CA VAL A 65 2.11 7.29 -10.79
C VAL A 65 3.61 7.42 -10.71
N ASN A 66 4.08 8.51 -10.10
CA ASN A 66 5.48 8.68 -9.73
C ASN A 66 5.64 8.41 -8.23
N PHE A 67 6.33 7.32 -7.89
CA PHE A 67 6.54 6.90 -6.51
C PHE A 67 7.79 7.55 -5.90
N PRO A 68 7.73 7.99 -4.63
CA PRO A 68 8.91 8.45 -3.93
C PRO A 68 9.81 7.27 -3.56
N HIS A 69 11.09 7.54 -3.29
CA HIS A 69 12.08 6.54 -2.90
C HIS A 69 11.74 5.72 -1.64
N THR A 70 10.75 6.15 -0.84
CA THR A 70 10.28 5.40 0.33
C THR A 70 9.27 4.32 -0.02
N VAL A 71 8.67 4.39 -1.22
CA VAL A 71 7.65 3.46 -1.68
C VAL A 71 8.26 2.44 -2.63
N ASP A 72 8.14 1.18 -2.24
CA ASP A 72 8.53 0.05 -3.06
C ASP A 72 7.27 -0.54 -3.71
N ALA A 73 7.17 -0.49 -5.04
CA ALA A 73 6.09 -1.11 -5.82
C ALA A 73 6.62 -2.40 -6.46
N GLY A 74 6.21 -3.55 -5.92
CA GLY A 74 6.74 -4.86 -6.29
C GLY A 74 5.76 -5.69 -7.10
N ARG A 75 6.01 -5.83 -8.41
CA ARG A 75 5.17 -6.64 -9.31
C ARG A 75 5.15 -8.13 -8.96
N GLU A 76 6.30 -8.68 -8.54
CA GLU A 76 6.41 -10.10 -8.16
C GLU A 76 5.61 -10.43 -6.89
N GLY A 77 5.63 -9.50 -5.92
CA GLY A 77 4.85 -9.60 -4.69
C GLY A 77 3.39 -9.24 -4.87
N ASP A 78 3.01 -8.51 -5.92
CA ASP A 78 1.66 -7.94 -6.08
C ASP A 78 1.30 -6.96 -4.94
N GLY A 79 2.27 -6.15 -4.55
CA GLY A 79 2.18 -5.26 -3.39
C GLY A 79 2.89 -3.91 -3.60
N ILE A 80 2.42 -2.91 -2.84
CA ILE A 80 3.04 -1.58 -2.75
C ILE A 80 3.23 -1.26 -1.28
N LEU A 81 4.46 -0.99 -0.85
CA LEU A 81 4.82 -0.72 0.53
C LEU A 81 5.50 0.65 0.66
N ASP A 82 4.96 1.53 1.48
CA ASP A 82 5.70 2.73 1.94
C ASP A 82 6.52 2.38 3.19
N ARG A 83 7.83 2.25 3.04
CA ARG A 83 8.75 1.96 4.15
C ARG A 83 8.85 3.08 5.18
N GLY A 84 8.48 4.31 4.81
CA GLY A 84 8.47 5.45 5.75
C GLY A 84 7.36 5.34 6.79
N THR A 85 6.25 4.70 6.42
CA THR A 85 5.03 4.61 7.24
C THR A 85 4.58 3.18 7.54
N TRP A 86 5.23 2.19 6.93
CA TRP A 86 4.83 0.78 6.94
C TRP A 86 3.39 0.55 6.47
N CYS A 87 2.90 1.43 5.60
CA CYS A 87 1.57 1.32 5.01
C CYS A 87 1.66 0.56 3.69
N MET A 88 0.69 -0.33 3.44
CA MET A 88 0.73 -1.27 2.33
C MET A 88 -0.58 -1.32 1.55
N ILE A 89 -0.48 -1.44 0.23
CA ILE A 89 -1.57 -1.88 -0.65
C ILE A 89 -1.23 -3.31 -1.09
N SER A 90 -2.12 -4.26 -0.83
CA SER A 90 -1.92 -5.67 -1.17
C SER A 90 -2.91 -6.15 -2.23
N GLY A 91 -2.40 -6.78 -3.29
CA GLY A 91 -3.16 -7.62 -4.20
C GLY A 91 -3.22 -9.08 -3.72
N PRO A 92 -3.92 -9.97 -4.44
CA PRO A 92 -4.02 -11.39 -4.11
C PRO A 92 -2.66 -12.11 -4.02
N GLY A 93 -1.66 -11.72 -4.81
CA GLY A 93 -0.32 -12.32 -4.75
C GLY A 93 0.35 -12.05 -3.40
N GLU A 94 0.34 -10.80 -2.94
CA GLU A 94 1.00 -10.35 -1.71
C GLU A 94 0.37 -11.05 -0.52
N ARG A 95 -0.97 -11.14 -0.50
CA ARG A 95 -1.72 -11.81 0.58
C ARG A 95 -1.52 -13.31 0.62
N ALA A 96 -1.27 -13.96 -0.52
CA ALA A 96 -0.99 -15.40 -0.57
C ALA A 96 0.43 -15.71 -0.08
N SER A 97 1.35 -14.78 -0.29
CA SER A 97 2.65 -14.79 0.36
C SER A 97 2.43 -14.43 1.83
N ARG A 98 2.61 -15.38 2.76
CA ARG A 98 2.54 -15.07 4.19
C ARG A 98 3.77 -14.27 4.62
N PHE A 99 3.95 -13.05 4.12
CA PHE A 99 4.90 -12.11 4.72
C PHE A 99 4.21 -11.45 5.90
N VAL A 100 4.55 -11.98 7.08
CA VAL A 100 4.44 -11.24 8.33
C VAL A 100 5.14 -9.92 8.11
N MET A 101 4.40 -8.79 8.17
CA MET A 101 5.02 -7.48 8.17
C MET A 101 6.18 -7.51 9.19
N PRO A 102 7.42 -7.16 8.78
CA PRO A 102 8.51 -7.09 9.71
C PRO A 102 8.07 -6.19 10.87
N ARG A 103 8.02 -6.75 12.08
CA ARG A 103 7.83 -5.91 13.27
C ARG A 103 8.87 -4.81 13.19
N ARG A 104 8.43 -3.58 13.42
CA ARG A 104 9.29 -2.42 13.67
C ARG A 104 10.37 -2.85 14.66
N LEU A 105 11.57 -3.14 14.17
CA LEU A 105 12.75 -3.23 14.99
C LEU A 105 13.16 -1.78 15.15
N ASP A 106 12.78 -1.21 16.29
CA ASP A 106 13.36 0.05 16.73
C ASP A 106 14.88 -0.16 16.75
N LEU A 107 15.58 0.45 15.78
CA LEU A 107 17.02 0.56 15.82
C LEU A 107 17.32 1.61 16.89
N GLU A 108 17.73 1.15 18.06
CA GLU A 108 18.36 1.96 19.12
C GLU A 108 19.65 2.64 18.63
#